data_AF-H5UN25-F1
#
_entry.id   AF-H5UN25-F1
#
_cell.length_a   1.000
_cell.length_b   1.000
_cell.length_c   1.000
_cell.angle_alpha   90.00
_cell.angle_beta   90.00
_cell.angle_gamma   90.00
#
_symmetry.space_group_name_H-M   'P 1'
#
loop_
_entity.id
_entity.type
_entity.pdbx_description
1 polymer ?
#
loop_
_entity_poly.entity_id
_entity_poly.type
_entity_poly.pdbx_seq_one_letter_code
_entity_poly.pdbx_strand_id
1 'polypeptide(L)'
;MSDEQGDPGGQDATDHLLGRPRTLGRRQVSAAAGVPLLEARRFWHALGFPGVGDDATSFTDADVEALRHMVGLVRSGRMHEPLALSMTRAIARTTDRLAAWQSSLLLDAVLNARGAPDVPVHDIEAMLESPSGSGLAGRSSDDVQASHVAGTWLMDLVDELEPLMVYAWRRHLSAALNRLFSEGQSEDDGKHVTVGFADMVGFTTLVTRLSDQQLGRLVGHFEALASDVVTAHGGRIVKTIGDEVFFVVDRVDAGVDIATDLLEALREDPAMPRMRVGLASGEVLSHLGDVFGTPVNRASRITEVAQPDTIVVDEAIATELGERSAYTLRELEPRPLRGLGVTRTWLLERGPGEQPATRRRVVHRPPMADYLAGASIGTDADASASDSDACEEISTTDSATPPPHGIDRPVPRMPVDLTEPGATHAPAPSRPTPVDDDTKENDER
;
A
#
# COMPACT_ATOMS: atom_id res chain seq x y z
N MET A 1 -38.16 21.22 -10.19
CA MET A 1 -37.25 21.93 -9.28
C MET A 1 -37.29 21.18 -7.98
N SER A 2 -36.44 20.16 -7.88
CA SER A 2 -36.24 19.39 -6.66
C SER A 2 -34.81 19.70 -6.28
N ASP A 3 -34.63 20.49 -5.23
CA ASP A 3 -33.32 20.73 -4.63
C ASP A 3 -32.81 19.38 -4.10
N GLU A 4 -31.74 18.87 -4.71
CA GLU A 4 -30.83 17.94 -4.03
C GLU A 4 -30.18 18.74 -2.89
N GLN A 5 -30.85 18.77 -1.73
CA GLN A 5 -30.20 19.10 -0.47
C GLN A 5 -29.16 18.03 -0.19
N GLY A 6 -27.93 18.32 -0.63
CA GLY A 6 -26.76 17.51 -0.33
C GLY A 6 -26.59 17.36 1.19
N ASP A 7 -26.17 16.17 1.60
CA ASP A 7 -25.88 15.83 2.98
C ASP A 7 -24.96 16.91 3.63
N PRO A 8 -25.43 17.65 4.65
CA PRO A 8 -24.68 18.73 5.27
C PRO A 8 -23.37 18.24 5.91
N GLY A 9 -23.30 16.97 6.36
CA GLY A 9 -22.07 16.40 6.91
C GLY A 9 -20.97 16.20 5.86
N GLY A 10 -21.34 15.83 4.62
CA GLY A 10 -20.39 15.69 3.50
C GLY A 10 -19.91 17.03 2.93
N GLN A 11 -20.68 18.10 3.09
CA GLN A 11 -20.29 19.45 2.66
C GLN A 11 -19.23 20.05 3.59
N ASP A 12 -19.41 19.96 4.92
CA ASP A 12 -18.46 20.43 5.92
C ASP A 12 -17.10 19.69 5.81
N ALA A 13 -17.17 18.37 5.56
CA ALA A 13 -16.00 17.53 5.33
C ALA A 13 -15.10 17.99 4.19
N THR A 14 -15.71 18.38 3.06
CA THR A 14 -14.92 18.76 1.89
C THR A 14 -14.30 20.14 2.07
N ASP A 15 -15.04 21.07 2.66
CA ASP A 15 -14.56 22.44 2.85
C ASP A 15 -13.37 22.48 3.81
N HIS A 16 -13.34 21.57 4.80
CA HIS A 16 -12.20 21.34 5.68
C HIS A 16 -10.99 20.74 4.92
N LEU A 17 -11.18 19.63 4.21
CA LEU A 17 -10.09 18.90 3.53
C LEU A 17 -9.47 19.64 2.34
N LEU A 18 -10.24 20.45 1.62
CA LEU A 18 -9.76 21.23 0.47
C LEU A 18 -9.49 22.71 0.82
N GLY A 19 -9.66 23.06 2.09
CA GLY A 19 -9.27 24.34 2.68
C GLY A 19 -10.11 25.56 2.27
N ARG A 20 -11.13 25.41 1.40
CA ARG A 20 -12.07 26.48 0.98
C ARG A 20 -13.40 25.92 0.46
N PRO A 21 -14.50 26.69 0.58
CA PRO A 21 -15.80 26.27 0.09
C PRO A 21 -15.84 26.07 -1.43
N ARG A 22 -16.59 25.05 -1.87
CA ARG A 22 -16.87 24.74 -3.28
C ARG A 22 -17.67 25.84 -3.97
N THR A 23 -17.00 26.94 -4.33
CA THR A 23 -17.63 28.15 -4.89
C THR A 23 -17.49 28.26 -6.40
N LEU A 24 -16.67 27.41 -7.02
CA LEU A 24 -16.32 27.53 -8.43
C LEU A 24 -16.96 26.44 -9.29
N GLY A 25 -17.49 26.86 -10.43
CA GLY A 25 -17.83 25.98 -11.55
C GLY A 25 -16.65 25.79 -12.51
N ARG A 26 -16.75 24.80 -13.41
CA ARG A 26 -15.66 24.40 -14.33
C ARG A 26 -15.13 25.55 -15.18
N ARG A 27 -16.04 26.38 -15.73
CA ARG A 27 -15.66 27.54 -16.55
C ARG A 27 -14.86 28.57 -15.75
N GLN A 28 -15.22 28.77 -14.48
CA GLN A 28 -14.51 29.71 -13.60
C GLN A 28 -13.12 29.18 -13.24
N VAL A 29 -12.97 27.90 -12.92
CA VAL A 29 -11.65 27.29 -12.65
C VAL A 29 -10.74 27.37 -13.87
N SER A 30 -11.25 27.00 -15.05
CA SER A 30 -10.52 27.08 -16.33
C SER A 30 -10.06 28.51 -16.64
N ALA A 31 -10.95 29.49 -16.46
CA ALA A 31 -10.62 30.90 -16.67
C ALA A 31 -9.59 31.40 -15.64
N ALA A 32 -9.78 31.09 -14.35
CA ALA A 32 -8.87 31.49 -13.28
C ALA A 32 -7.48 30.84 -13.45
N ALA A 33 -7.40 29.60 -13.92
CA ALA A 33 -6.15 28.91 -14.20
C ALA A 33 -5.47 29.41 -15.49
N GLY A 34 -6.16 30.15 -16.36
CA GLY A 34 -5.66 30.57 -17.66
C GLY A 34 -5.45 29.38 -18.62
N VAL A 35 -6.33 28.37 -18.54
CA VAL A 35 -6.24 27.12 -19.30
C VAL A 35 -7.52 26.96 -20.13
N PRO A 36 -7.44 26.65 -21.44
CA PRO A 36 -8.62 26.34 -22.25
C PRO A 36 -9.48 25.24 -21.61
N LEU A 37 -10.81 25.41 -21.64
CA LEU A 37 -11.76 24.49 -20.99
C LEU A 37 -11.60 23.03 -21.43
N LEU A 38 -11.26 22.81 -22.70
CA LEU A 38 -11.03 21.46 -23.24
C LEU A 38 -9.77 20.80 -22.63
N GLU A 39 -8.71 21.58 -22.41
CA GLU A 39 -7.48 21.11 -21.79
C GLU A 39 -7.70 20.85 -20.29
N ALA A 40 -8.36 21.77 -19.58
CA ALA A 40 -8.78 21.57 -18.19
C ALA A 40 -9.62 20.31 -18.02
N ARG A 41 -10.55 20.05 -18.96
CA ARG A 41 -11.38 18.84 -18.98
C ARG A 41 -10.57 17.55 -19.08
N ARG A 42 -9.48 17.53 -19.86
CA ARG A 42 -8.61 16.35 -19.96
C ARG A 42 -7.94 16.04 -18.62
N PHE A 43 -7.46 17.06 -17.92
CA PHE A 43 -6.83 16.88 -16.61
C PHE A 43 -7.82 16.48 -15.51
N TRP A 44 -9.02 17.06 -15.44
CA TRP A 44 -10.03 16.60 -14.48
C TRP A 44 -10.47 15.16 -14.75
N HIS A 45 -10.64 14.80 -16.01
CA HIS A 45 -10.96 13.42 -16.36
C HIS A 45 -9.82 12.47 -15.98
N ALA A 46 -8.56 12.90 -16.14
CA ALA A 46 -7.40 12.15 -15.67
C ALA A 46 -7.37 12.02 -14.13
N LEU A 47 -7.84 13.04 -13.40
CA LEU A 47 -7.98 13.01 -11.94
C LEU A 47 -9.13 12.12 -11.44
N GLY A 48 -9.96 11.58 -12.34
CA GLY A 48 -11.07 10.71 -11.96
C GLY A 48 -12.29 11.45 -11.40
N PHE A 49 -12.31 12.78 -11.43
CA PHE A 49 -13.47 13.54 -10.97
C PHE A 49 -14.66 13.27 -11.90
N PRO A 50 -15.85 12.93 -11.33
CA PRO A 50 -17.04 12.67 -12.12
C PRO A 50 -17.38 13.91 -12.96
N GLY A 51 -18.10 13.71 -14.06
CA GLY A 51 -18.54 14.80 -14.93
C GLY A 51 -19.57 15.68 -14.22
N VAL A 52 -19.11 16.53 -13.31
CA VAL A 52 -19.92 17.58 -12.69
C VAL A 52 -20.52 18.43 -13.81
N GLY A 53 -21.84 18.62 -13.77
CA GLY A 53 -22.57 19.44 -14.74
C GLY A 53 -21.97 20.85 -14.82
N ASP A 54 -22.07 21.48 -15.99
CA ASP A 54 -21.38 22.75 -16.27
C ASP A 54 -21.77 23.92 -15.33
N ASP A 55 -22.90 23.78 -14.61
CA ASP A 55 -23.47 24.79 -13.73
C ASP A 55 -23.36 24.45 -12.23
N ALA A 56 -22.84 23.27 -11.87
CA ALA A 56 -22.63 22.90 -10.48
C ALA A 56 -21.31 23.45 -9.93
N THR A 57 -21.39 24.13 -8.78
CA THR A 57 -20.23 24.59 -8.02
C THR A 57 -19.68 23.42 -7.22
N SER A 58 -18.59 22.84 -7.70
CA SER A 58 -17.97 21.66 -7.07
C SER A 58 -16.46 21.78 -6.92
N PHE A 59 -15.90 22.93 -7.29
CA PHE A 59 -14.47 23.18 -7.28
C PHE A 59 -14.12 24.33 -6.33
N THR A 60 -12.87 24.34 -5.89
CA THR A 60 -12.25 25.25 -4.93
C THR A 60 -11.07 25.98 -5.58
N ASP A 61 -10.47 26.94 -4.87
CA ASP A 61 -9.23 27.59 -5.33
C ASP A 61 -8.05 26.59 -5.41
N ALA A 62 -8.07 25.52 -4.62
CA ALA A 62 -7.05 24.47 -4.68
C ALA A 62 -7.08 23.75 -6.04
N ASP A 63 -8.26 23.56 -6.63
CA ASP A 63 -8.39 22.99 -7.98
C ASP A 63 -7.78 23.89 -9.05
N VAL A 64 -7.91 25.22 -8.88
CA VAL A 64 -7.29 26.20 -9.78
C VAL A 64 -5.77 26.07 -9.71
N GLU A 65 -5.21 26.00 -8.51
CA GLU A 65 -3.77 25.92 -8.31
C GLU A 65 -3.17 24.59 -8.79
N ALA A 66 -3.84 23.47 -8.50
CA ALA A 66 -3.44 22.16 -9.00
C ALA A 66 -3.41 22.13 -10.54
N LEU A 67 -4.43 22.71 -11.19
CA LEU A 67 -4.48 22.81 -12.64
C LEU A 67 -3.37 23.70 -13.20
N ARG A 68 -3.10 24.86 -12.58
CA ARG A 68 -1.99 25.75 -12.98
C ARG A 68 -0.65 25.06 -12.89
N HIS A 69 -0.38 24.32 -11.81
CA HIS A 69 0.88 23.60 -11.63
C HIS A 69 1.11 22.57 -12.73
N MET A 70 0.12 21.71 -13.01
CA MET A 70 0.28 20.65 -14.00
C MET A 70 0.41 21.22 -15.42
N VAL A 71 -0.43 22.18 -15.79
CA VAL A 71 -0.35 22.83 -17.11
C VAL A 71 0.93 23.67 -17.26
N GLY A 72 1.42 24.26 -16.16
CA GLY A 72 2.71 24.96 -16.13
C GLY A 72 3.89 24.05 -16.47
N LEU A 73 3.89 22.79 -16.00
CA LEU A 73 4.90 21.80 -16.37
C LEU A 73 4.88 21.48 -17.87
N VAL A 74 3.69 21.41 -18.46
CA VAL A 74 3.53 21.16 -19.90
C VAL A 74 3.97 22.35 -20.74
N ARG A 75 3.49 23.56 -20.40
CA ARG A 75 3.82 24.80 -21.12
C ARG A 75 5.30 25.17 -21.05
N SER A 76 5.98 24.86 -19.94
CA SER A 76 7.42 25.09 -19.78
C SER A 76 8.29 24.06 -20.52
N GLY A 77 7.69 23.03 -21.14
CA GLY A 77 8.43 21.98 -21.85
C GLY A 77 9.11 20.96 -20.93
N ARG A 78 8.94 21.05 -19.61
CA ARG A 78 9.47 20.08 -18.65
C ARG A 78 8.79 18.71 -18.75
N MET A 79 7.58 18.66 -19.30
CA MET A 79 6.81 17.45 -19.49
C MET A 79 5.95 17.56 -20.75
N HIS A 80 5.84 16.48 -21.54
CA HIS A 80 4.92 16.46 -22.68
C HIS A 80 3.49 16.10 -22.22
N GLU A 81 2.47 16.64 -22.88
CA GLU A 81 1.06 16.48 -22.47
C GLU A 81 0.63 15.01 -22.27
N PRO A 82 0.94 14.04 -23.16
CA PRO A 82 0.60 12.64 -22.93
C PRO A 82 1.16 12.02 -21.64
N LEU A 83 2.40 12.37 -21.27
CA LEU A 83 3.03 11.93 -20.02
C LEU A 83 2.39 12.62 -18.82
N ALA A 84 2.13 13.93 -18.90
CA ALA A 84 1.45 14.66 -17.83
C ALA A 84 0.10 14.04 -17.51
N LEU A 85 -0.74 13.79 -18.52
CA LEU A 85 -2.03 13.13 -18.35
C LEU A 85 -1.89 11.70 -17.79
N SER A 86 -0.86 10.97 -18.18
CA SER A 86 -0.63 9.61 -17.68
C SER A 86 -0.17 9.61 -16.22
N MET A 87 0.70 10.54 -15.83
CA MET A 87 1.11 10.75 -14.44
C MET A 87 -0.06 11.21 -13.57
N THR A 88 -0.88 12.15 -14.06
CA THR A 88 -2.10 12.58 -13.37
C THR A 88 -3.03 11.41 -13.09
N ARG A 89 -3.27 10.52 -14.07
CA ARG A 89 -4.09 9.30 -13.86
C ARG A 89 -3.49 8.35 -12.84
N ALA A 90 -2.17 8.17 -12.84
CA ALA A 90 -1.50 7.30 -11.89
C ALA A 90 -1.61 7.83 -10.45
N ILE A 91 -1.41 9.13 -10.26
CA ILE A 91 -1.60 9.81 -8.96
C ILE A 91 -3.05 9.67 -8.52
N ALA A 92 -4.01 10.00 -9.38
CA ALA A 92 -5.43 9.93 -9.05
C ALA A 92 -5.88 8.55 -8.58
N ARG A 93 -5.52 7.49 -9.31
CA ARG A 93 -5.88 6.11 -8.95
C ARG A 93 -5.27 5.65 -7.63
N THR A 94 -4.07 6.12 -7.30
CA THR A 94 -3.38 5.73 -6.07
C THR A 94 -3.93 6.51 -4.87
N THR A 95 -4.16 7.81 -5.03
CA THR A 95 -4.77 8.65 -3.99
C THR A 95 -6.22 8.25 -3.70
N ASP A 96 -7.03 7.92 -4.71
CA ASP A 96 -8.41 7.43 -4.53
C ASP A 96 -8.47 6.16 -3.67
N ARG A 97 -7.62 5.19 -3.97
CA ARG A 97 -7.49 3.95 -3.17
C ARG A 97 -6.99 4.23 -1.75
N LEU A 98 -6.01 5.12 -1.60
CA LEU A 98 -5.47 5.47 -0.29
C LEU A 98 -6.53 6.13 0.59
N ALA A 99 -7.29 7.09 0.04
CA ALA A 99 -8.36 7.77 0.76
C ALA A 99 -9.47 6.80 1.17
N ALA A 100 -9.89 5.88 0.29
CA ALA A 100 -10.85 4.84 0.61
C ALA A 100 -10.34 3.93 1.73
N TRP A 101 -9.07 3.49 1.65
CA TRP A 101 -8.46 2.64 2.66
C TRP A 101 -8.37 3.31 4.04
N GLN A 102 -7.92 4.57 4.10
CA GLN A 102 -7.84 5.34 5.34
C GLN A 102 -9.23 5.56 5.96
N SER A 103 -10.23 5.86 5.14
CA SER A 103 -11.61 6.03 5.60
C SER A 103 -12.17 4.74 6.21
N SER A 104 -11.93 3.60 5.55
CA SER A 104 -12.34 2.28 6.07
C SER A 104 -11.62 1.91 7.36
N LEU A 105 -10.31 2.15 7.47
CA LEU A 105 -9.55 1.84 8.69
C LEU A 105 -10.06 2.62 9.91
N LEU A 106 -10.37 3.91 9.75
CA LEU A 106 -10.89 4.72 10.86
C LEU A 106 -12.32 4.32 11.21
N LEU A 107 -13.16 4.02 10.22
CA LEU A 107 -14.50 3.49 10.47
C LEU A 107 -14.43 2.17 11.26
N ASP A 108 -13.56 1.25 10.85
CA ASP A 108 -13.34 -0.01 11.56
C ASP A 108 -12.84 0.23 12.98
N ALA A 109 -11.91 1.15 13.18
CA ALA A 109 -11.40 1.51 14.51
C ALA A 109 -12.53 2.05 15.42
N VAL A 110 -13.38 2.95 14.92
CA VAL A 110 -14.53 3.50 15.66
C VAL A 110 -15.55 2.41 15.99
N LEU A 111 -15.86 1.53 15.03
CA LEU A 111 -16.81 0.42 15.24
C LEU A 111 -16.28 -0.60 16.26
N ASN A 112 -14.97 -0.87 16.27
CA ASN A 112 -14.35 -1.81 17.20
C ASN A 112 -14.11 -1.21 18.60
N ALA A 113 -13.90 0.11 18.71
CA ALA A 113 -13.79 0.79 20.01
C ALA A 113 -15.05 0.61 20.87
N ARG A 114 -16.24 0.48 20.26
CA ARG A 114 -17.49 0.18 20.96
C ARG A 114 -17.53 -1.20 21.67
N GLY A 115 -16.52 -2.06 21.48
CA GLY A 115 -16.51 -3.43 22.02
C GLY A 115 -15.15 -3.94 22.51
N ALA A 116 -14.10 -3.11 22.57
CA ALA A 116 -12.74 -3.52 22.93
C ALA A 116 -12.21 -2.75 24.17
N PRO A 117 -11.90 -3.42 25.30
CA PRO A 117 -11.50 -2.74 26.54
C PRO A 117 -10.15 -1.99 26.56
N ASP A 118 -9.33 -2.03 25.51
CA ASP A 118 -7.91 -1.67 25.62
C ASP A 118 -7.33 -0.85 24.45
N VAL A 119 -8.15 -0.17 23.64
CA VAL A 119 -7.59 0.85 22.71
C VAL A 119 -7.63 2.20 23.42
N PRO A 120 -6.49 2.80 23.80
CA PRO A 120 -6.48 4.14 24.39
C PRO A 120 -6.81 5.14 23.29
N VAL A 121 -8.10 5.38 23.06
CA VAL A 121 -8.56 6.49 22.26
C VAL A 121 -9.33 7.41 23.16
N HIS A 122 -8.61 8.32 23.82
CA HIS A 122 -9.18 9.18 24.85
C HIS A 122 -10.31 10.11 24.36
N ASP A 123 -10.59 10.16 23.05
CA ASP A 123 -11.63 11.01 22.48
C ASP A 123 -12.76 10.26 21.74
N ILE A 124 -12.59 9.01 21.28
CA ILE A 124 -13.62 8.34 20.46
C ILE A 124 -14.87 7.98 21.26
N GLU A 125 -14.72 7.42 22.46
CA GLU A 125 -15.87 7.07 23.30
C GLU A 125 -16.68 8.33 23.65
N ALA A 126 -16.00 9.43 24.02
CA ALA A 126 -16.64 10.72 24.27
C ALA A 126 -17.34 11.31 23.02
N MET A 127 -16.76 11.13 21.83
CA MET A 127 -17.37 11.53 20.55
C MET A 127 -18.60 10.67 20.19
N LEU A 128 -18.59 9.37 20.52
CA LEU A 128 -19.72 8.46 20.30
C LEU A 128 -20.86 8.69 21.31
N GLU A 129 -20.55 9.12 22.54
CA GLU A 129 -21.52 9.38 23.61
C GLU A 129 -22.15 10.78 23.54
N SER A 130 -21.60 11.69 22.71
CA SER A 130 -22.13 13.03 22.53
C SER A 130 -23.51 13.01 21.84
N PRO A 131 -24.58 13.56 22.46
CA PRO A 131 -25.95 13.39 21.98
C PRO A 131 -26.26 14.33 20.82
N SER A 132 -25.92 13.92 19.60
CA SER A 132 -26.42 14.55 18.39
C SER A 132 -27.82 14.04 18.05
N GLY A 133 -28.83 14.68 18.68
CA GLY A 133 -30.15 14.96 18.08
C GLY A 133 -30.96 13.85 17.40
N SER A 134 -32.02 13.43 18.10
CA SER A 134 -33.27 12.78 17.65
C SER A 134 -33.22 11.27 17.37
N GLY A 135 -33.93 10.54 18.25
CA GLY A 135 -34.11 9.10 18.15
C GLY A 135 -34.84 8.67 16.89
N LEU A 136 -34.12 7.96 16.03
CA LEU A 136 -34.69 7.10 15.00
C LEU A 136 -34.05 5.71 15.18
N ALA A 137 -34.88 4.77 15.58
CA ALA A 137 -34.48 3.44 16.02
C ALA A 137 -33.92 2.56 14.88
N GLY A 138 -32.86 1.82 15.20
CA GLY A 138 -32.55 0.51 14.62
C GLY A 138 -31.46 0.46 13.56
N ARG A 139 -30.23 0.08 13.95
CA ARG A 139 -29.02 -0.27 13.14
C ARG A 139 -28.52 0.75 12.11
N SER A 140 -29.37 1.59 11.51
CA SER A 140 -28.96 2.63 10.55
C SER A 140 -28.45 3.90 11.23
N SER A 141 -28.93 4.23 12.44
CA SER A 141 -28.47 5.42 13.17
C SER A 141 -27.06 5.26 13.73
N ASP A 142 -26.68 4.04 14.12
CA ASP A 142 -25.37 3.76 14.72
C ASP A 142 -24.24 3.77 13.68
N ASP A 143 -24.47 3.15 12.52
CA ASP A 143 -23.48 3.14 11.42
C ASP A 143 -23.28 4.55 10.84
N VAL A 144 -24.35 5.36 10.78
CA VAL A 144 -24.27 6.76 10.36
C VAL A 144 -23.47 7.59 11.38
N GLN A 145 -23.71 7.39 12.67
CA GLN A 145 -22.95 8.07 13.73
C GLN A 145 -21.47 7.65 13.71
N ALA A 146 -21.17 6.35 13.55
CA ALA A 146 -19.80 5.85 13.46
C ALA A 146 -19.07 6.42 12.23
N SER A 147 -19.76 6.51 11.09
CA SER A 147 -19.23 7.13 9.86
C SER A 147 -18.93 8.62 10.06
N HIS A 148 -19.81 9.34 10.76
CA HIS A 148 -19.59 10.74 11.08
C HIS A 148 -18.37 10.94 11.99
N VAL A 149 -18.27 10.16 13.08
CA VAL A 149 -17.13 10.21 14.00
C VAL A 149 -15.82 9.86 13.29
N ALA A 150 -15.80 8.81 12.47
CA ALA A 150 -14.63 8.43 11.68
C ALA A 150 -14.24 9.53 10.67
N GLY A 151 -15.22 10.17 10.04
CA GLY A 151 -15.00 11.30 9.13
C GLY A 151 -14.35 12.49 9.83
N THR A 152 -14.91 12.93 10.96
CA THR A 152 -14.35 14.02 11.76
C THR A 152 -12.95 13.70 12.25
N TRP A 153 -12.73 12.47 12.73
CA TRP A 153 -11.41 12.05 13.17
C TRP A 153 -10.37 12.03 12.03
N LEU A 154 -10.76 11.61 10.82
CA LEU A 154 -9.88 11.68 9.65
C LEU A 154 -9.50 13.13 9.31
N MET A 155 -10.45 14.06 9.40
CA MET A 155 -10.21 15.47 9.16
C MET A 155 -9.20 16.05 10.15
N ASP A 156 -9.33 15.72 11.43
CA ASP A 156 -8.38 16.17 12.47
C ASP A 156 -6.97 15.61 12.26
N LEU A 157 -6.85 14.41 11.68
CA LEU A 157 -5.57 13.75 11.43
C LEU A 157 -4.90 14.12 10.09
N VAL A 158 -5.65 14.68 9.13
CA VAL A 158 -5.17 14.79 7.73
C VAL A 158 -3.87 15.58 7.62
N ASP A 159 -3.76 16.69 8.36
CA ASP A 159 -2.61 17.59 8.35
C ASP A 159 -1.38 16.95 9.01
N GLU A 160 -1.60 16.01 9.94
CA GLU A 160 -0.53 15.23 10.57
C GLU A 160 -0.06 14.07 9.69
N LEU A 161 -0.96 13.49 8.89
CA LEU A 161 -0.68 12.38 8.00
C LEU A 161 -0.06 12.84 6.66
N GLU A 162 -0.38 14.04 6.16
CA GLU A 162 0.13 14.54 4.88
C GLU A 162 1.68 14.52 4.80
N PRO A 163 2.45 15.01 5.79
CA PRO A 163 3.91 14.96 5.75
C PRO A 163 4.45 13.54 5.63
N LEU A 164 3.81 12.56 6.29
CA LEU A 164 4.19 11.15 6.21
C LEU A 164 3.95 10.61 4.80
N MET A 165 2.83 10.93 4.17
CA MET A 165 2.54 10.55 2.79
C MET A 165 3.59 11.10 1.82
N VAL A 166 3.93 12.38 1.94
CA VAL A 166 4.93 13.02 1.08
C VAL A 166 6.31 12.38 1.30
N TYR A 167 6.70 12.12 2.55
CA TYR A 167 7.94 11.42 2.87
C TYR A 167 7.99 10.00 2.28
N ALA A 168 6.95 9.21 2.53
CA ALA A 168 6.85 7.83 2.04
C ALA A 168 6.92 7.79 0.51
N TRP A 169 6.16 8.65 -0.18
CA TRP A 169 6.22 8.77 -1.64
C TRP A 169 7.64 9.08 -2.13
N ARG A 170 8.33 10.06 -1.52
CA ARG A 170 9.72 10.40 -1.87
C ARG A 170 10.68 9.24 -1.61
N ARG A 171 10.49 8.49 -0.52
CA ARG A 171 11.30 7.31 -0.19
C ARG A 171 11.11 6.20 -1.22
N HIS A 172 9.87 5.90 -1.60
CA HIS A 172 9.56 4.93 -2.65
C HIS A 172 10.09 5.38 -4.02
N LEU A 173 10.02 6.68 -4.33
CA LEU A 173 10.59 7.24 -5.55
C LEU A 173 12.12 7.07 -5.57
N SER A 174 12.81 7.31 -4.46
CA SER A 174 14.25 7.05 -4.34
C SER A 174 14.59 5.58 -4.60
N ALA A 175 13.81 4.64 -4.02
CA ALA A 175 14.01 3.21 -4.27
C ALA A 175 13.74 2.83 -5.75
N ALA A 176 12.74 3.45 -6.39
CA ALA A 176 12.44 3.22 -7.80
C ALA A 176 13.52 3.78 -8.74
N LEU A 177 14.04 4.97 -8.44
CA LEU A 177 15.13 5.56 -9.20
C LEU A 177 16.42 4.75 -9.09
N ASN A 178 16.74 4.23 -7.90
CA ASN A 178 17.88 3.34 -7.73
C ASN A 178 17.77 2.10 -8.63
N ARG A 179 16.57 1.50 -8.74
CA ARG A 179 16.34 0.38 -9.67
C ARG A 179 16.50 0.80 -11.12
N LEU A 180 15.90 1.91 -11.51
CA LEU A 180 16.01 2.44 -12.88
C LEU A 180 17.47 2.71 -13.28
N PHE A 181 18.28 3.26 -12.37
CA PHE A 181 19.70 3.51 -12.63
C PHE A 181 20.54 2.23 -12.68
N SER A 182 20.18 1.22 -11.89
CA SER A 182 20.82 -0.10 -11.98
C SER A 182 20.46 -0.83 -13.27
N GLU A 183 19.22 -0.71 -13.74
CA GLU A 183 18.74 -1.30 -14.99
C GLU A 183 19.42 -0.69 -16.22
N GLY A 184 19.67 0.63 -16.23
CA GLY A 184 20.35 1.32 -17.33
C GLY A 184 21.84 0.97 -17.51
N GLN A 185 22.44 0.21 -16.59
CA GLN A 185 23.83 -0.26 -16.70
C GLN A 185 23.95 -1.69 -17.23
N SER A 186 22.84 -2.40 -17.37
CA SER A 186 22.76 -3.75 -17.93
C SER A 186 22.08 -3.66 -19.29
N GLU A 187 22.85 -3.63 -20.38
CA GLU A 187 22.30 -3.72 -21.73
C GLU A 187 21.67 -5.11 -21.92
N ASP A 188 20.33 -5.17 -21.89
CA ASP A 188 19.48 -6.24 -22.47
C ASP A 188 19.32 -7.58 -21.72
N ASP A 189 19.31 -7.61 -20.38
CA ASP A 189 18.89 -8.81 -19.63
C ASP A 189 17.71 -8.48 -18.71
N GLY A 190 16.59 -9.20 -18.84
CA GLY A 190 15.46 -9.06 -17.94
C GLY A 190 15.91 -9.25 -16.49
N LYS A 191 15.29 -8.54 -15.53
CA LYS A 191 15.69 -8.71 -14.14
C LYS A 191 15.32 -10.12 -13.69
N HIS A 192 16.30 -10.93 -13.31
CA HIS A 192 16.03 -12.23 -12.70
C HIS A 192 15.48 -12.01 -11.29
N VAL A 193 14.26 -12.47 -11.04
CA VAL A 193 13.58 -12.36 -9.74
C VAL A 193 12.86 -13.65 -9.41
N THR A 194 12.61 -13.85 -8.12
CA THR A 194 11.65 -14.84 -7.62
C THR A 194 10.29 -14.19 -7.47
N VAL A 195 9.30 -14.81 -8.10
CA VAL A 195 7.89 -14.44 -8.04
C VAL A 195 7.15 -15.42 -7.15
N GLY A 196 6.33 -14.91 -6.24
CA GLY A 196 5.48 -15.73 -5.40
C GLY A 196 4.01 -15.28 -5.40
N PHE A 197 3.12 -16.28 -5.35
CA PHE A 197 1.70 -16.11 -5.10
C PHE A 197 1.32 -16.91 -3.87
N ALA A 198 0.63 -16.27 -2.94
CA ALA A 198 0.16 -16.86 -1.69
C ALA A 198 -1.35 -16.67 -1.60
N ASP A 199 -2.10 -17.78 -1.56
CA ASP A 199 -3.55 -17.82 -1.75
C ASP A 199 -4.24 -18.53 -0.55
N MET A 200 -5.31 -17.92 -0.01
CA MET A 200 -6.10 -18.51 1.07
C MET A 200 -7.11 -19.53 0.54
N VAL A 201 -6.98 -20.77 0.98
CA VAL A 201 -7.84 -21.86 0.53
C VAL A 201 -9.25 -21.72 1.08
N GLY A 202 -10.23 -21.77 0.18
CA GLY A 202 -11.64 -21.80 0.55
C GLY A 202 -12.22 -20.44 0.93
N PHE A 203 -11.52 -19.36 0.62
CA PHE A 203 -11.95 -17.99 0.88
C PHE A 203 -13.35 -17.70 0.32
N THR A 204 -13.67 -18.16 -0.89
CA THR A 204 -15.02 -17.99 -1.47
C THR A 204 -16.14 -18.58 -0.61
N THR A 205 -15.86 -19.70 0.09
CA THR A 205 -16.82 -20.27 1.06
C THR A 205 -16.86 -19.45 2.34
N LEU A 206 -15.70 -18.94 2.78
CA LEU A 206 -15.58 -18.07 3.94
C LEU A 206 -16.39 -16.77 3.79
N VAL A 207 -16.32 -16.15 2.60
CA VAL A 207 -17.08 -14.94 2.23
C VAL A 207 -18.59 -15.14 2.43
N THR A 208 -19.12 -16.34 2.17
CA THR A 208 -20.57 -16.60 2.36
C THR A 208 -21.00 -16.78 3.82
N ARG A 209 -20.05 -16.93 4.75
CA ARG A 209 -20.32 -17.23 6.16
C ARG A 209 -20.00 -16.06 7.09
N LEU A 210 -19.07 -15.20 6.69
CA LEU A 210 -18.67 -14.02 7.43
C LEU A 210 -19.55 -12.82 7.07
N SER A 211 -19.75 -11.92 8.02
CA SER A 211 -20.25 -10.58 7.70
C SER A 211 -19.18 -9.79 6.95
N ASP A 212 -19.60 -8.75 6.21
CA ASP A 212 -18.67 -7.87 5.48
C ASP A 212 -17.58 -7.28 6.39
N GLN A 213 -17.93 -6.94 7.63
CA GLN A 213 -17.00 -6.42 8.64
C GLN A 213 -15.97 -7.49 9.09
N GLN A 214 -16.42 -8.73 9.32
CA GLN A 214 -15.53 -9.84 9.67
C GLN A 214 -14.59 -10.19 8.50
N LEU A 215 -15.11 -10.16 7.28
CA LEU A 215 -14.32 -10.38 6.08
C LEU A 215 -13.27 -9.28 5.88
N GLY A 216 -13.64 -8.02 6.07
CA GLY A 216 -12.73 -6.88 6.02
C GLY A 216 -11.58 -7.00 7.02
N ARG A 217 -11.86 -7.34 8.28
CA ARG A 217 -10.83 -7.59 9.29
C ARG A 217 -9.89 -8.74 8.92
N LEU A 218 -10.45 -9.83 8.39
CA LEU A 218 -9.66 -10.99 7.98
C LEU A 218 -8.70 -10.67 6.83
N VAL A 219 -9.21 -10.00 5.79
CA VAL A 219 -8.40 -9.57 4.65
C VAL A 219 -7.35 -8.56 5.12
N GLY A 220 -7.73 -7.55 5.91
CA GLY A 220 -6.79 -6.54 6.40
C GLY A 220 -5.66 -7.12 7.27
N HIS A 221 -5.98 -8.10 8.11
CA HIS A 221 -4.97 -8.81 8.89
C HIS A 221 -4.00 -9.59 8.00
N PHE A 222 -4.52 -10.33 7.02
CA PHE A 222 -3.71 -11.06 6.05
C PHE A 222 -2.81 -10.14 5.25
N GLU A 223 -3.35 -9.04 4.70
CA GLU A 223 -2.59 -8.07 3.90
C GLU A 223 -1.45 -7.45 4.70
N ALA A 224 -1.70 -7.07 5.96
CA ALA A 224 -0.67 -6.47 6.77
C ALA A 224 0.38 -7.49 7.27
N LEU A 225 -0.03 -8.73 7.60
CA LEU A 225 0.94 -9.81 7.89
C LEU A 225 1.81 -10.10 6.66
N ALA A 226 1.20 -10.15 5.48
CA ALA A 226 1.91 -10.33 4.23
C ALA A 226 2.91 -9.19 3.96
N SER A 227 2.48 -7.95 4.19
CA SER A 227 3.33 -6.76 4.04
C SER A 227 4.56 -6.83 4.96
N ASP A 228 4.37 -7.21 6.23
CA ASP A 228 5.45 -7.30 7.21
C ASP A 228 6.47 -8.37 6.83
N VAL A 229 6.02 -9.59 6.52
CA VAL A 229 6.90 -10.71 6.15
C VAL A 229 7.64 -10.44 4.84
N VAL A 230 6.92 -9.99 3.80
CA VAL A 230 7.52 -9.71 2.49
C VAL A 230 8.59 -8.61 2.62
N THR A 231 8.29 -7.54 3.36
CA THR A 231 9.23 -6.42 3.54
C THR A 231 10.45 -6.82 4.39
N ALA A 232 10.26 -7.64 5.43
CA ALA A 232 11.35 -8.11 6.30
C ALA A 232 12.44 -8.90 5.55
N HIS A 233 12.06 -9.53 4.44
CA HIS A 233 12.95 -10.29 3.55
C HIS A 233 13.38 -9.50 2.30
N GLY A 234 13.11 -8.20 2.26
CA GLY A 234 13.48 -7.32 1.14
C GLY A 234 12.67 -7.54 -0.14
N GLY A 235 11.55 -8.26 -0.03
CA GLY A 235 10.59 -8.42 -1.10
C GLY A 235 9.67 -7.20 -1.25
N ARG A 236 8.81 -7.26 -2.26
CA ARG A 236 7.80 -6.24 -2.55
C ARG A 236 6.49 -6.90 -2.93
N ILE A 237 5.39 -6.48 -2.30
CA ILE A 237 4.05 -6.80 -2.78
C ILE A 237 3.79 -6.00 -4.06
N VAL A 238 3.45 -6.71 -5.14
CA VAL A 238 3.07 -6.10 -6.42
C VAL A 238 1.61 -5.69 -6.38
N LYS A 239 0.74 -6.60 -5.92
CA LYS A 239 -0.69 -6.38 -5.72
C LYS A 239 -1.28 -7.46 -4.81
N THR A 240 -2.38 -7.11 -4.18
CA THR A 240 -3.31 -8.06 -3.55
C THR A 240 -4.52 -8.24 -4.47
N ILE A 241 -4.99 -9.46 -4.63
CA ILE A 241 -6.17 -9.81 -5.42
C ILE A 241 -7.12 -10.54 -4.48
N GLY A 242 -7.86 -9.78 -3.67
CA GLY A 242 -8.73 -10.36 -2.64
C GLY A 242 -7.91 -11.10 -1.59
N ASP A 243 -7.96 -12.42 -1.66
CA ASP A 243 -7.30 -13.37 -0.76
C ASP A 243 -5.93 -13.86 -1.23
N GLU A 244 -5.48 -13.39 -2.38
CA GLU A 244 -4.18 -13.72 -2.94
C GLU A 244 -3.18 -12.55 -2.82
N VAL A 245 -1.96 -12.84 -2.36
CA VAL A 245 -0.84 -11.89 -2.36
C VAL A 245 0.14 -12.28 -3.47
N PHE A 246 0.40 -11.33 -4.37
CA PHE A 246 1.47 -11.43 -5.37
C PHE A 246 2.67 -10.59 -4.92
N PHE A 247 3.80 -11.26 -4.67
CA PHE A 247 5.06 -10.61 -4.30
C PHE A 247 6.21 -10.99 -5.22
N VAL A 248 7.25 -10.15 -5.20
CA VAL A 248 8.52 -10.37 -5.91
C VAL A 248 9.70 -10.07 -5.00
N VAL A 249 10.80 -10.80 -5.19
CA VAL A 249 12.06 -10.57 -4.48
C VAL A 249 13.24 -10.96 -5.38
N ASP A 250 14.39 -10.34 -5.14
CA ASP A 250 15.56 -10.46 -6.04
C ASP A 250 16.34 -11.77 -5.85
N ARG A 251 16.03 -12.59 -4.84
CA ARG A 251 16.76 -13.82 -4.50
C ARG A 251 15.82 -14.98 -4.22
N VAL A 252 16.23 -16.19 -4.63
CA VAL A 252 15.45 -17.42 -4.40
C VAL A 252 15.32 -17.76 -2.93
N ASP A 253 16.40 -17.70 -2.15
CA ASP A 253 16.37 -18.00 -0.71
C ASP A 253 15.40 -17.08 0.05
N ALA A 254 15.44 -15.77 -0.23
CA ALA A 254 14.51 -14.80 0.35
C ALA A 254 13.05 -15.08 -0.07
N GLY A 255 12.81 -15.53 -1.30
CA GLY A 255 11.46 -15.89 -1.76
C GLY A 255 10.90 -17.11 -1.04
N VAL A 256 11.76 -18.08 -0.77
CA VAL A 256 11.42 -19.28 0.01
C VAL A 256 11.23 -18.94 1.49
N ASP A 257 12.06 -18.08 2.07
CA ASP A 257 11.89 -17.58 3.43
C ASP A 257 10.53 -16.87 3.59
N ILE A 258 10.17 -15.97 2.66
CA ILE A 258 8.85 -15.32 2.65
C ILE A 258 7.73 -16.35 2.62
N ALA A 259 7.78 -17.30 1.67
CA ALA A 259 6.74 -18.31 1.53
C ALA A 259 6.58 -19.16 2.80
N THR A 260 7.70 -19.52 3.43
CA THR A 260 7.73 -20.34 4.64
C THR A 260 7.19 -19.57 5.83
N ASP A 261 7.65 -18.35 6.06
CA ASP A 261 7.23 -17.52 7.18
C ASP A 261 5.75 -17.12 7.05
N LEU A 262 5.25 -16.82 5.85
CA LEU A 262 3.82 -16.58 5.62
C LEU A 262 2.98 -17.83 5.96
N LEU A 263 3.38 -19.00 5.45
CA LEU A 263 2.66 -20.25 5.67
C LEU A 263 2.64 -20.64 7.14
N GLU A 264 3.77 -20.49 7.83
CA GLU A 264 3.88 -20.76 9.27
C GLU A 264 3.03 -19.79 10.09
N ALA A 265 3.10 -18.48 9.82
CA ALA A 265 2.33 -17.48 10.54
C ALA A 265 0.82 -17.69 10.41
N LEU A 266 0.31 -18.00 9.20
CA LEU A 266 -1.12 -18.29 9.01
C LEU A 266 -1.52 -19.62 9.66
N ARG A 267 -0.65 -20.63 9.63
CA ARG A 267 -0.93 -21.94 10.22
C ARG A 267 -0.96 -21.90 11.76
N GLU A 268 -0.20 -21.00 12.37
CA GLU A 268 -0.21 -20.78 13.82
C GLU A 268 -1.50 -20.09 14.30
N ASP A 269 -2.31 -19.52 13.39
CA ASP A 269 -3.58 -18.86 13.69
C ASP A 269 -4.80 -19.72 13.27
N PRO A 270 -5.51 -20.34 14.21
CA PRO A 270 -6.65 -21.22 13.89
C PRO A 270 -7.84 -20.50 13.26
N ALA A 271 -7.93 -19.18 13.41
CA ALA A 271 -9.02 -18.39 12.83
C ALA A 271 -8.73 -18.00 11.36
N MET A 272 -7.49 -18.19 10.89
CA MET A 272 -7.11 -17.95 9.50
C MET A 272 -7.39 -19.17 8.62
N PRO A 273 -7.84 -18.96 7.37
CA PRO A 273 -7.90 -20.03 6.39
C PRO A 273 -6.50 -20.59 6.11
N ARG A 274 -6.45 -21.88 5.80
CA ARG A 274 -5.22 -22.51 5.30
C ARG A 274 -4.73 -21.79 4.05
N MET A 275 -3.43 -21.75 3.86
CA MET A 275 -2.82 -21.07 2.71
C MET A 275 -2.07 -22.06 1.84
N ARG A 276 -1.91 -21.74 0.57
CA ARG A 276 -1.00 -22.42 -0.34
C ARG A 276 -0.14 -21.39 -1.05
N VAL A 277 1.10 -21.74 -1.33
CA VAL A 277 2.06 -20.82 -1.95
C VAL A 277 2.71 -21.47 -3.16
N GLY A 278 2.78 -20.74 -4.27
CA GLY A 278 3.53 -21.14 -5.46
C GLY A 278 4.62 -20.15 -5.79
N LEU A 279 5.83 -20.65 -6.04
CA LEU A 279 6.98 -19.83 -6.42
C LEU A 279 7.54 -20.23 -7.80
N ALA A 280 8.05 -19.25 -8.53
CA ALA A 280 8.87 -19.47 -9.72
C ALA A 280 9.95 -18.40 -9.83
N SER A 281 11.13 -18.76 -10.38
CA SER A 281 12.21 -17.80 -10.62
C SER A 281 12.49 -17.66 -12.12
N GLY A 282 12.88 -16.46 -12.53
CA GLY A 282 13.27 -16.18 -13.91
C GLY A 282 13.28 -14.70 -14.23
N GLU A 283 13.51 -14.39 -15.50
CA GLU A 283 13.50 -13.03 -16.00
C GLU A 283 12.08 -12.47 -16.11
N VAL A 284 11.93 -11.23 -15.68
CA VAL A 284 10.66 -10.49 -15.76
C VAL A 284 10.85 -9.10 -16.35
N LEU A 285 9.77 -8.60 -16.96
CA LEU A 285 9.63 -7.22 -17.36
C LEU A 285 8.89 -6.45 -16.27
N SER A 286 9.53 -5.42 -15.71
CA SER A 286 8.89 -4.47 -14.81
C SER A 286 8.27 -3.33 -15.61
N HIS A 287 6.97 -3.08 -15.44
CA HIS A 287 6.28 -1.98 -16.13
C HIS A 287 5.21 -1.34 -15.25
N LEU A 288 5.30 -0.02 -15.06
CA LEU A 288 4.34 0.79 -14.27
C LEU A 288 4.08 0.24 -12.86
N GLY A 289 5.10 -0.32 -12.21
CA GLY A 289 5.00 -0.92 -10.87
C GLY A 289 4.47 -2.36 -10.86
N ASP A 290 4.03 -2.88 -12.00
CA ASP A 290 3.63 -4.27 -12.19
C ASP A 290 4.78 -5.11 -12.76
N VAL A 291 4.63 -6.43 -12.74
CA VAL A 291 5.64 -7.39 -13.18
C VAL A 291 5.00 -8.40 -14.13
N PHE A 292 5.63 -8.62 -15.28
CA PHE A 292 5.16 -9.49 -16.35
C PHE A 292 6.24 -10.50 -16.75
N GLY A 293 5.83 -11.69 -17.15
CA GLY A 293 6.74 -12.68 -17.71
C GLY A 293 6.29 -14.11 -17.47
N THR A 294 7.04 -15.04 -18.05
CA THR A 294 6.84 -16.48 -17.85
C THR A 294 6.88 -16.89 -16.37
N PRO A 295 7.78 -16.35 -15.51
CA PRO A 295 7.79 -16.69 -14.08
C PRO A 295 6.49 -16.34 -13.37
N VAL A 296 5.89 -15.18 -13.69
CA VAL A 296 4.60 -14.76 -13.11
C VAL A 296 3.49 -15.74 -13.46
N ASN A 297 3.38 -16.10 -14.74
CA ASN A 297 2.40 -17.08 -15.19
C ASN A 297 2.64 -18.46 -14.55
N ARG A 298 3.90 -18.87 -14.41
CA ARG A 298 4.27 -20.14 -13.81
C ARG A 298 3.92 -20.19 -12.32
N ALA A 299 4.34 -19.20 -11.53
CA ALA A 299 4.05 -19.14 -10.10
C ALA A 299 2.54 -19.16 -9.81
N SER A 300 1.74 -18.39 -10.57
CA SER A 300 0.28 -18.40 -10.45
C SER A 300 -0.31 -19.80 -10.73
N ARG A 301 0.08 -20.47 -11.83
CA ARG A 301 -0.42 -21.81 -12.16
C ARG A 301 0.05 -22.89 -11.19
N ILE A 302 1.25 -22.74 -10.63
CA ILE A 302 1.77 -23.63 -9.59
C ILE A 302 0.91 -23.50 -8.32
N THR A 303 0.59 -22.28 -7.91
CA THR A 303 -0.26 -21.99 -6.74
C THR A 303 -1.65 -22.61 -6.89
N GLU A 304 -2.26 -22.50 -8.07
CA GLU A 304 -3.58 -23.08 -8.35
C GLU A 304 -3.66 -24.60 -8.11
N VAL A 305 -2.57 -25.32 -8.35
CA VAL A 305 -2.49 -26.79 -8.18
C VAL A 305 -1.86 -27.22 -6.86
N ALA A 306 -1.35 -26.28 -6.07
CA ALA A 306 -0.78 -26.55 -4.76
C ALA A 306 -1.87 -27.00 -3.78
N GLN A 307 -1.52 -27.93 -2.91
CA GLN A 307 -2.41 -28.38 -1.84
C GLN A 307 -2.42 -27.34 -0.70
N PRO A 308 -3.48 -27.29 0.12
CA PRO A 308 -3.48 -26.47 1.33
C PRO A 308 -2.30 -26.82 2.23
N ASP A 309 -1.74 -25.81 2.89
CA ASP A 309 -0.56 -25.90 3.76
C ASP A 309 0.72 -26.37 3.05
N THR A 310 0.86 -26.08 1.76
CA THR A 310 2.05 -26.47 0.98
C THR A 310 2.67 -25.30 0.21
N ILE A 311 3.99 -25.39 0.02
CA ILE A 311 4.77 -24.51 -0.84
C ILE A 311 5.23 -25.34 -2.03
N VAL A 312 4.86 -24.91 -3.23
CA VAL A 312 5.27 -25.59 -4.47
C VAL A 312 6.14 -24.65 -5.29
N VAL A 313 7.27 -25.15 -5.78
CA VAL A 313 8.25 -24.35 -6.52
C VAL A 313 8.52 -24.93 -7.90
N ASP A 314 9.04 -24.10 -8.80
CA ASP A 314 9.45 -24.52 -10.13
C ASP A 314 10.86 -25.14 -10.18
N GLU A 315 11.24 -25.61 -11.37
CA GLU A 315 12.52 -26.27 -11.60
C GLU A 315 13.71 -25.35 -11.38
N ALA A 316 13.57 -24.05 -11.68
CA ALA A 316 14.64 -23.07 -11.48
C ALA A 316 14.97 -22.92 -9.99
N ILE A 317 13.95 -22.73 -9.16
CA ILE A 317 14.13 -22.66 -7.70
C ILE A 317 14.67 -23.97 -7.14
N ALA A 318 14.12 -25.11 -7.57
CA ALA A 318 14.57 -26.42 -7.10
C ALA A 318 16.06 -26.67 -7.43
N THR A 319 16.50 -26.24 -8.62
CA THR A 319 17.90 -26.35 -9.06
C THR A 319 18.81 -25.41 -8.26
N GLU A 320 18.37 -24.18 -7.99
CA GLU A 320 19.18 -23.18 -7.28
C GLU A 320 19.39 -23.52 -5.79
N LEU A 321 18.34 -24.00 -5.11
CA LEU A 321 18.44 -24.38 -3.69
C LEU A 321 19.40 -25.56 -3.49
N GLY A 322 19.35 -26.56 -4.38
CA GLY A 322 20.18 -27.77 -4.32
C GLY A 322 20.08 -28.54 -2.99
N GLU A 323 20.95 -29.53 -2.79
CA GLU A 323 20.94 -30.42 -1.61
C GLU A 323 21.50 -29.79 -0.32
N ARG A 324 22.06 -28.57 -0.40
CA ARG A 324 22.73 -27.90 0.73
C ARG A 324 21.89 -26.79 1.37
N SER A 325 20.64 -26.63 0.93
CA SER A 325 19.74 -25.65 1.51
C SER A 325 19.14 -26.15 2.83
N ALA A 326 18.60 -25.23 3.63
CA ALA A 326 17.81 -25.54 4.83
C ALA A 326 16.45 -26.19 4.50
N TYR A 327 16.22 -26.57 3.24
CA TYR A 327 14.94 -27.04 2.71
C TYR A 327 15.09 -28.41 2.05
N THR A 328 14.04 -29.21 2.19
CA THR A 328 13.90 -30.48 1.48
C THR A 328 12.97 -30.28 0.30
N LEU A 329 13.39 -30.77 -0.87
CA LEU A 329 12.60 -30.70 -2.10
C LEU A 329 12.16 -32.10 -2.48
N ARG A 330 10.86 -32.27 -2.70
CA ARG A 330 10.28 -33.52 -3.21
C ARG A 330 9.63 -33.25 -4.56
N GLU A 331 10.17 -33.87 -5.61
CA GLU A 331 9.57 -33.78 -6.93
C GLU A 331 8.13 -34.32 -6.91
N LEU A 332 7.21 -33.58 -7.51
CA LEU A 332 5.83 -33.97 -7.72
C LEU A 332 5.65 -34.52 -9.13
N GLU A 333 4.67 -35.41 -9.29
CA GLU A 333 4.30 -35.96 -10.59
C GLU A 333 4.02 -34.83 -11.62
N PRO A 334 4.74 -34.82 -12.76
CA PRO A 334 4.56 -33.80 -13.79
C PRO A 334 3.12 -33.77 -14.28
N ARG A 335 2.54 -32.57 -14.39
CA ARG A 335 1.13 -32.40 -14.77
C ARG A 335 0.95 -31.27 -15.76
N PRO A 336 -0.08 -31.35 -16.63
CA PRO A 336 -0.39 -30.25 -17.53
C PRO A 336 -0.91 -29.05 -16.73
N LEU A 337 -0.23 -27.91 -16.86
CA LEU A 337 -0.68 -26.63 -16.33
C LEU A 337 -1.19 -25.75 -17.48
N ARG A 338 -2.28 -25.02 -17.23
CA ARG A 338 -2.95 -24.20 -18.23
C ARG A 338 -1.98 -23.17 -18.82
N GLY A 339 -1.71 -23.28 -20.13
CA GLY A 339 -0.83 -22.37 -20.86
C GLY A 339 0.68 -22.64 -20.71
N LEU A 340 1.07 -23.66 -19.94
CA LEU A 340 2.49 -24.03 -19.71
C LEU A 340 2.83 -25.43 -20.20
N GLY A 341 1.83 -26.26 -20.50
CA GLY A 341 2.04 -27.66 -20.88
C GLY A 341 2.41 -28.52 -19.67
N VAL A 342 3.02 -29.68 -19.91
CA VAL A 342 3.45 -30.59 -18.84
C VAL A 342 4.60 -29.95 -18.09
N THR A 343 4.38 -29.65 -16.80
CA THR A 343 5.33 -28.92 -15.96
C THR A 343 5.77 -29.79 -14.78
N ARG A 344 7.07 -29.80 -14.51
CA ARG A 344 7.66 -30.40 -13.30
C ARG A 344 7.63 -29.37 -12.18
N THR A 345 7.31 -29.81 -10.98
CA THR A 345 7.19 -28.97 -9.79
C THR A 345 7.68 -29.71 -8.57
N TRP A 346 8.14 -29.00 -7.55
CA TRP A 346 8.66 -29.59 -6.32
C TRP A 346 7.86 -29.08 -5.13
N LEU A 347 7.48 -30.00 -4.24
CA LEU A 347 7.04 -29.63 -2.91
C LEU A 347 8.27 -29.22 -2.10
N LEU A 348 8.20 -28.05 -1.50
CA LEU A 348 9.22 -27.50 -0.63
C LEU A 348 8.77 -27.65 0.83
N GLU A 349 9.62 -28.28 1.63
CA GLU A 349 9.43 -28.45 3.07
C GLU A 349 10.67 -27.96 3.82
N ARG A 350 10.49 -27.46 5.03
CA ARG A 350 11.63 -27.09 5.89
C ARG A 350 12.41 -28.35 6.26
N GLY A 351 13.74 -28.31 6.17
CA GLY A 351 14.61 -29.41 6.56
C GLY A 351 14.55 -29.70 8.07
N PRO A 352 14.77 -30.95 8.50
CA PRO A 352 14.74 -31.31 9.91
C PRO A 352 15.90 -30.68 10.69
N GLY A 353 15.59 -29.84 11.69
CA GLY A 353 16.56 -29.38 12.70
C GLY A 353 17.03 -27.93 12.58
N GLU A 354 16.60 -27.18 11.57
CA GLU A 354 16.97 -25.77 11.39
C GLU A 354 15.80 -24.85 11.73
N GLN A 355 15.89 -24.15 12.88
CA GLN A 355 15.03 -23.00 13.16
C GLN A 355 15.56 -21.82 12.35
N PRO A 356 14.68 -20.99 11.76
CA PRO A 356 15.13 -19.86 10.96
C PRO A 356 15.96 -18.90 11.81
N ALA A 357 17.07 -18.42 11.28
CA ALA A 357 17.85 -17.33 11.90
C ALA A 357 17.03 -16.03 12.06
N THR A 358 15.83 -15.97 11.48
CA THR A 358 15.07 -14.76 11.16
C THR A 358 13.70 -14.64 11.83
N ARG A 359 13.28 -15.57 12.71
CA ARG A 359 12.06 -15.40 13.54
C ARG A 359 12.04 -14.08 14.34
N ARG A 360 13.19 -13.40 14.45
CA ARG A 360 13.38 -12.08 15.08
C ARG A 360 13.03 -10.87 14.20
N ARG A 361 12.73 -11.02 12.90
CA ARG A 361 12.48 -9.87 12.00
C ARG A 361 11.01 -9.60 11.69
N VAL A 362 10.12 -10.56 11.92
CA VAL A 362 8.68 -10.39 11.69
C VAL A 362 8.03 -9.82 12.96
N VAL A 363 7.24 -8.77 12.80
CA VAL A 363 6.47 -8.17 13.91
C VAL A 363 5.43 -9.19 14.37
N HIS A 364 5.49 -9.61 15.64
CA HIS A 364 4.51 -10.53 16.20
C HIS A 364 3.15 -9.82 16.31
N ARG A 365 2.13 -10.33 15.62
CA ARG A 365 0.75 -9.84 15.68
C ARG A 365 -0.12 -10.78 16.53
N PRO A 366 -1.12 -10.27 17.29
CA PRO A 366 -2.11 -11.12 17.94
C PRO A 366 -2.87 -12.00 16.92
N PRO A 367 -3.35 -13.19 17.30
CA PRO A 367 -4.15 -14.03 16.43
C PRO A 367 -5.48 -13.36 16.03
N MET A 368 -5.98 -13.69 14.84
CA MET A 368 -7.27 -13.26 14.28
C MET A 368 -8.44 -13.53 15.23
N ALA A 369 -8.37 -14.59 16.04
CA ALA A 369 -9.38 -14.90 17.05
C ALA A 369 -9.65 -13.71 17.99
N ASP A 370 -8.62 -12.95 18.36
CA ASP A 370 -8.74 -11.80 19.27
C ASP A 370 -9.48 -10.63 18.59
N TYR A 371 -9.29 -10.46 17.28
CA TYR A 371 -9.99 -9.46 16.47
C TYR A 371 -11.45 -9.83 16.15
N LEU A 372 -11.80 -11.12 16.22
CA LEU A 372 -13.17 -11.59 16.04
C LEU A 372 -13.98 -11.59 17.35
N ALA A 373 -13.32 -11.75 18.50
CA ALA A 373 -13.97 -11.83 19.81
C ALA A 373 -14.59 -10.50 20.29
N GLY A 374 -14.07 -9.35 19.86
CA GLY A 374 -14.62 -8.02 20.19
C GLY A 374 -15.98 -7.70 19.53
N ALA A 375 -16.54 -8.62 18.75
CA ALA A 375 -17.80 -8.44 18.01
C ALA A 375 -18.98 -9.23 18.61
N SER A 376 -19.01 -9.50 19.92
CA SER A 376 -20.20 -10.08 20.56
C SER A 376 -21.30 -9.01 20.67
N ILE A 377 -22.14 -8.93 19.64
CA ILE A 377 -23.46 -8.32 19.74
C ILE A 377 -24.24 -9.12 20.80
N GLY A 378 -24.70 -8.42 21.84
CA GLY A 378 -25.31 -8.98 23.03
C GLY A 378 -26.37 -10.04 22.74
N THR A 379 -26.20 -11.20 23.36
CA THR A 379 -27.30 -12.11 23.62
C THR A 379 -27.86 -11.78 24.99
N ASP A 380 -29.09 -11.26 24.99
CA ASP A 380 -29.95 -11.18 26.17
C ASP A 380 -29.97 -12.53 26.90
N ALA A 381 -29.51 -12.52 28.15
CA ALA A 381 -29.83 -13.56 29.12
C ALA A 381 -30.08 -12.89 30.46
N ASP A 382 -31.35 -12.68 30.75
CA ASP A 382 -31.90 -12.53 32.09
C ASP A 382 -31.32 -13.61 33.04
N ALA A 383 -30.70 -13.18 34.14
CA ALA A 383 -30.80 -13.86 35.42
C ALA A 383 -30.36 -12.93 36.55
N SER A 384 -31.35 -12.47 37.30
CA SER A 384 -31.23 -11.86 38.61
C SER A 384 -30.54 -12.77 39.64
N ALA A 385 -29.59 -12.23 40.39
CA ALA A 385 -29.40 -12.53 41.81
C ALA A 385 -28.46 -11.50 42.45
N SER A 386 -28.90 -11.00 43.60
CA SER A 386 -28.30 -10.05 44.54
C SER A 386 -27.12 -10.61 45.33
N ASP A 387 -26.14 -9.76 45.64
CA ASP A 387 -25.57 -9.42 46.97
C ASP A 387 -24.22 -8.70 46.76
N SER A 388 -24.10 -7.41 47.03
CA SER A 388 -23.79 -6.75 48.31
C SER A 388 -22.30 -6.79 48.71
N ASP A 389 -21.83 -5.62 49.14
CA ASP A 389 -20.56 -5.29 49.81
C ASP A 389 -19.24 -5.38 49.02
N ALA A 390 -18.70 -4.22 48.64
CA ALA A 390 -17.75 -3.50 49.48
C ALA A 390 -17.24 -2.24 48.76
N CYS A 391 -17.39 -1.10 49.44
CA CYS A 391 -16.74 0.16 49.12
C CYS A 391 -15.24 0.04 49.41
N GLU A 392 -14.39 0.58 48.53
CA GLU A 392 -13.13 1.15 49.00
C GLU A 392 -12.82 2.44 48.22
N GLU A 393 -12.87 3.54 48.98
CA GLU A 393 -12.46 4.89 48.61
C GLU A 393 -10.95 4.93 48.38
N ILE A 394 -10.48 5.52 47.27
CA ILE A 394 -9.20 6.22 47.26
C ILE A 394 -9.36 7.57 46.55
N SER A 395 -9.51 8.58 47.42
CA SER A 395 -9.04 9.97 47.37
C SER A 395 -8.50 10.53 46.04
N THR A 396 -9.23 11.56 45.61
CA THR A 396 -8.76 12.79 44.95
C THR A 396 -7.30 13.15 45.19
N THR A 397 -6.57 13.46 44.11
CA THR A 397 -5.52 14.48 44.12
C THR A 397 -5.41 15.16 42.75
N ASP A 398 -5.90 16.39 42.77
CA ASP A 398 -5.43 17.61 42.10
C ASP A 398 -5.24 17.69 40.57
N SER A 399 -6.07 18.58 40.03
CA SER A 399 -6.05 19.20 38.73
C SER A 399 -4.81 20.07 38.49
N ALA A 400 -4.15 19.89 37.34
CA ALA A 400 -3.30 20.92 36.76
C ALA A 400 -3.44 20.92 35.23
N THR A 401 -4.20 21.88 34.73
CA THR A 401 -4.35 22.21 33.29
C THR A 401 -3.03 22.79 32.74
N PRO A 402 -2.47 22.28 31.63
CA PRO A 402 -1.42 22.99 30.90
C PRO A 402 -2.04 23.98 29.88
N PRO A 403 -1.37 25.11 29.58
CA PRO A 403 -1.92 26.17 28.74
C PRO A 403 -1.88 25.81 27.24
N PRO A 404 -2.71 26.45 26.39
CA PRO A 404 -2.68 26.22 24.96
C PRO A 404 -1.44 26.89 24.34
N HIS A 405 -0.54 26.10 23.75
CA HIS A 405 0.53 26.61 22.91
C HIS A 405 0.04 26.72 21.46
N GLY A 406 -0.34 27.93 21.06
CA GLY A 406 -0.43 28.28 19.64
C GLY A 406 0.95 28.22 18.99
N ILE A 407 1.08 27.41 17.95
CA ILE A 407 2.27 27.38 17.09
C ILE A 407 1.85 27.87 15.71
N ASP A 408 1.76 29.19 15.57
CA ASP A 408 1.86 29.84 14.28
C ASP A 408 3.36 30.09 14.01
N ARG A 409 4.02 29.15 13.34
CA ARG A 409 5.36 29.35 12.78
C ARG A 409 5.49 28.64 11.43
N PRO A 410 5.73 29.39 10.33
CA PRO A 410 6.03 28.77 9.05
C PRO A 410 7.39 28.08 9.09
N VAL A 411 7.44 26.85 8.59
CA VAL A 411 8.68 26.10 8.34
C VAL A 411 9.52 26.88 7.30
N PRO A 412 10.82 27.16 7.54
CA PRO A 412 11.63 27.90 6.60
C PRO A 412 11.92 27.04 5.35
N ARG A 413 11.48 27.53 4.18
CA ARG A 413 11.94 27.01 2.88
C ARG A 413 13.43 27.31 2.73
N MET A 414 14.25 26.26 2.60
CA MET A 414 15.64 26.39 2.18
C MET A 414 15.69 27.04 0.78
N PRO A 415 16.47 28.11 0.54
CA PRO A 415 16.64 28.66 -0.79
C PRO A 415 17.49 27.70 -1.63
N VAL A 416 16.95 27.25 -2.76
CA VAL A 416 17.73 26.59 -3.81
C VAL A 416 18.35 27.69 -4.66
N ASP A 417 19.62 27.97 -4.45
CA ASP A 417 20.39 28.90 -5.26
C ASP A 417 20.69 28.25 -6.62
N LEU A 418 20.01 28.71 -7.67
CA LEU A 418 20.27 28.33 -9.05
C LEU A 418 21.24 29.33 -9.67
N THR A 419 22.52 29.23 -9.33
CA THR A 419 23.59 29.83 -10.13
C THR A 419 24.02 28.89 -11.26
N GLU A 420 23.88 29.38 -12.49
CA GLU A 420 24.29 28.74 -13.74
C GLU A 420 25.77 28.32 -13.75
N PRO A 421 26.16 27.18 -14.38
CA PRO A 421 27.55 26.91 -14.67
C PRO A 421 27.96 27.55 -16.00
N GLY A 422 28.61 28.71 -15.92
CA GLY A 422 29.37 29.30 -17.02
C GLY A 422 30.63 28.49 -17.33
N ALA A 423 30.81 28.15 -18.60
CA ALA A 423 31.89 27.34 -19.15
C ALA A 423 33.29 27.92 -18.91
N THR A 424 34.30 27.06 -18.69
CA THR A 424 35.64 27.29 -19.25
C THR A 424 36.43 25.99 -19.44
N HIS A 425 36.85 25.80 -20.69
CA HIS A 425 37.78 24.79 -21.20
C HIS A 425 39.19 24.95 -20.62
N ALA A 426 39.85 23.84 -20.26
CA ALA A 426 41.31 23.67 -20.40
C ALA A 426 41.66 22.17 -20.48
N PRO A 427 42.42 21.69 -21.49
CA PRO A 427 42.91 20.32 -21.54
C PRO A 427 44.26 20.19 -20.80
N ALA A 428 44.46 19.07 -20.12
CA ALA A 428 45.72 18.70 -19.46
C ALA A 428 46.78 18.23 -20.49
N PRO A 429 48.08 18.40 -20.20
CA PRO A 429 49.15 18.19 -21.17
C PRO A 429 49.56 16.72 -21.32
N SER A 430 49.85 16.35 -22.57
CA SER A 430 50.39 15.07 -23.02
C SER A 430 51.78 14.80 -22.42
N ARG A 431 51.98 13.60 -21.86
CA ARG A 431 53.31 13.06 -21.54
C ARG A 431 53.90 12.35 -22.77
N PRO A 432 55.22 12.45 -23.03
CA PRO A 432 55.87 11.77 -24.14
C PRO A 432 56.27 10.35 -23.74
N THR A 433 56.10 9.39 -24.65
CA THR A 433 56.80 8.10 -24.63
C THR A 433 57.92 8.09 -25.68
N PRO A 434 59.00 7.33 -25.43
CA PRO A 434 60.29 7.54 -26.07
C PRO A 434 60.42 6.81 -27.40
N VAL A 435 61.34 7.33 -28.21
CA VAL A 435 61.86 6.75 -29.45
C VAL A 435 62.89 5.68 -29.10
N ASP A 436 62.64 4.44 -29.52
CA ASP A 436 63.64 3.38 -29.76
C ASP A 436 63.41 2.96 -31.22
N ASP A 437 64.19 3.50 -32.15
CA ASP A 437 65.44 2.95 -32.71
C ASP A 437 65.19 1.76 -33.65
N ASP A 438 65.01 2.12 -34.92
CA ASP A 438 65.13 1.24 -36.07
C ASP A 438 66.59 0.79 -36.19
N THR A 439 66.85 -0.51 -36.13
CA THR A 439 67.94 -1.07 -36.91
C THR A 439 67.59 -2.46 -37.44
N LYS A 440 67.63 -2.53 -38.77
CA LYS A 440 68.27 -3.57 -39.59
C LYS A 440 67.50 -4.88 -39.79
N GLU A 441 67.48 -5.50 -40.97
CA GLU A 441 68.14 -5.25 -42.25
C GLU A 441 67.53 -6.24 -43.26
N ASN A 442 67.23 -5.74 -44.45
CA ASN A 442 67.19 -6.46 -45.72
C ASN A 442 67.19 -5.33 -46.77
N ASP A 443 68.08 -5.16 -47.72
CA ASP A 443 69.34 -5.80 -48.13
C ASP A 443 69.97 -4.79 -49.14
N GLU A 444 71.24 -4.99 -49.51
CA GLU A 444 72.01 -4.37 -50.61
C GLU A 444 73.06 -3.27 -50.30
N ARG A 445 74.32 -3.75 -50.34
CA ARG A 445 75.61 -3.12 -50.74
C ARG A 445 76.54 -2.51 -49.70
#